data_AF-X0ZS47-F1
#
_entry.id   AF-X0ZS47-F1
#
_cell.length_a   1.000
_cell.length_b   1.000
_cell.length_c   1.000
_cell.angle_alpha   90.00
_cell.angle_beta   90.00
_cell.angle_gamma   90.00
#
_symmetry.space_group_name_H-M   'P 1'
#
loop_
_entity.id
_entity.type
_entity.pdbx_description
1 polymer ?
#
loop_
_entity_poly.entity_id
_entity_poly.type
_entity_poly.pdbx_seq_one_letter_code
_entity_poly.pdbx_strand_id
1 'polypeptide(L)'
;MVFIKKVCICHIDAEIDYDYCKSIMEAGAFIEFDNFGKEFFIDKKGRGFAGGVFIRDIERVRAIKRFIDDGFVNNILAFCDVCLKTLLHRYGGWGY
;
A
#
# COMPACT_ATOMS: atom_id res chain seq x y z
N MET A 1 25.23 6.33 9.33
CA MET A 1 23.87 6.23 8.77
C MET A 1 23.84 5.01 7.86
N VAL A 2 22.97 4.03 8.11
CA VAL A 2 22.82 2.85 7.24
C VAL A 2 21.86 3.23 6.12
N PHE A 3 22.25 3.04 4.86
CA PHE A 3 21.38 3.30 3.70
C PHE A 3 20.78 2.00 3.19
N ILE A 4 19.46 1.83 3.30
CA ILE A 4 18.75 0.58 2.98
C ILE A 4 18.08 0.61 1.59
N LYS A 5 18.86 0.92 0.55
CA LYS A 5 18.40 1.16 -0.83
C LYS A 5 17.92 -0.07 -1.62
N LYS A 6 17.82 -1.23 -0.99
CA LYS A 6 17.37 -2.49 -1.61
C LYS A 6 16.32 -3.20 -0.75
N VAL A 7 15.62 -2.43 0.07
CA VAL A 7 14.56 -2.91 0.95
C VAL A 7 13.28 -2.19 0.55
N CYS A 8 12.21 -2.97 0.43
CA CYS A 8 10.86 -2.49 0.21
C CYS A 8 10.00 -2.90 1.40
N ILE A 9 9.23 -1.97 1.94
CA ILE A 9 8.23 -2.22 2.98
C ILE A 9 6.86 -2.22 2.31
N CYS A 10 6.29 -3.42 2.17
CA CYS A 10 4.99 -3.71 1.56
C CYS A 10 3.83 -3.42 2.52
N HIS A 11 2.59 -3.44 2.01
CA HIS A 11 1.34 -3.33 2.77
C HIS A 11 1.21 -2.10 3.69
N ILE A 12 1.96 -1.02 3.43
CA ILE A 12 1.84 0.25 4.17
C ILE A 12 0.47 0.91 3.97
N ASP A 13 -0.28 0.48 2.96
CA ASP A 13 -1.58 0.97 2.54
C ASP A 13 -2.73 0.05 2.96
N ALA A 14 -2.50 -0.79 3.99
CA ALA A 14 -3.57 -1.34 4.83
C ALA A 14 -4.04 -0.29 5.84
N GLU A 15 -3.09 0.39 6.48
CA GLU A 15 -3.26 1.56 7.34
C GLU A 15 -2.01 2.45 7.23
N ILE A 16 -2.18 3.70 6.77
CA ILE A 16 -1.04 4.58 6.49
C ILE A 16 -0.65 5.36 7.75
N ASP A 17 0.53 5.05 8.30
CA ASP A 17 1.25 5.92 9.21
C ASP A 17 2.26 6.77 8.42
N TYR A 18 1.98 8.08 8.33
CA TYR A 18 2.77 9.00 7.52
C TYR A 18 4.20 9.17 8.03
N ASP A 19 4.37 9.35 9.34
CA ASP A 19 5.67 9.64 9.94
C ASP A 19 6.56 8.39 9.90
N TYR A 20 5.96 7.21 10.10
CA TYR A 20 6.64 5.94 9.92
C TYR A 20 7.11 5.77 8.46
N CYS A 21 6.23 5.94 7.48
CA CYS A 21 6.56 5.83 6.06
C CYS A 21 7.67 6.81 5.66
N LYS A 22 7.60 8.05 6.14
CA LYS A 22 8.64 9.07 5.91
C LYS A 22 9.98 8.62 6.46
N SER A 23 10.02 8.10 7.69
CA SER A 23 11.27 7.60 8.31
C SER A 23 11.92 6.45 7.51
N ILE A 24 11.12 5.56 6.92
CA ILE A 24 11.60 4.47 6.05
C ILE A 24 12.27 5.03 4.80
N MET A 25 11.61 5.99 4.14
CA MET A 25 12.12 6.59 2.90
C MET A 25 13.35 7.47 3.14
N GLU A 26 13.42 8.17 4.29
CA GLU A 26 14.61 8.91 4.73
C GLU A 26 15.82 7.99 4.98
N ALA A 27 15.58 6.76 5.46
CA ALA A 27 16.61 5.72 5.55
C ALA A 27 17.04 5.15 4.18
N GLY A 28 16.31 5.52 3.11
CA GLY A 28 16.60 5.17 1.72
C GLY A 28 15.87 3.92 1.22
N ALA A 29 14.96 3.33 2.00
CA ALA A 29 14.13 2.21 1.54
C ALA A 29 12.95 2.69 0.68
N PHE A 30 12.30 1.73 0.05
CA PHE A 30 11.03 1.93 -0.66
C PHE A 30 9.86 1.63 0.26
N ILE A 31 8.76 2.37 0.09
CA ILE A 31 7.45 1.97 0.57
C ILE A 31 6.60 1.56 -0.64
N GLU A 32 5.70 0.61 -0.44
CA GLU A 32 4.88 0.08 -1.52
C GLU A 32 3.39 0.14 -1.18
N PHE A 33 2.66 0.85 -2.02
CA PHE A 33 1.20 0.83 -2.06
C PHE A 33 0.77 -0.35 -2.93
N ASP A 34 0.63 -1.53 -2.33
CA ASP A 34 0.37 -2.77 -3.06
C ASP A 34 -1.10 -3.21 -3.04
N ASN A 35 -2.01 -2.46 -2.44
CA ASN A 35 -3.42 -2.85 -2.32
C ASN A 35 -4.35 -2.03 -3.24
N PHE A 36 -3.85 -1.47 -4.35
CA PHE A 36 -4.71 -0.78 -5.31
C PHE A 36 -5.85 -1.67 -5.81
N GLY A 37 -7.06 -1.13 -5.85
CA GLY A 37 -8.27 -1.85 -6.24
C GLY A 37 -8.86 -2.79 -5.17
N LYS A 38 -8.19 -3.01 -4.02
CA LYS A 38 -8.69 -3.86 -2.93
C LYS A 38 -9.65 -3.12 -2.00
N GLU A 39 -10.79 -2.69 -2.52
CA GLU A 39 -11.85 -2.00 -1.77
C GLU A 39 -13.05 -2.90 -1.40
N PHE A 40 -12.82 -4.21 -1.26
CA PHE A 40 -13.90 -5.14 -0.96
C PHE A 40 -14.32 -5.13 0.51
N PHE A 41 -15.58 -5.48 0.76
CA PHE A 41 -16.09 -5.62 2.11
C PHE A 41 -15.53 -6.87 2.81
N ILE A 42 -15.12 -6.70 4.07
CA ILE A 42 -14.71 -7.80 4.94
C ILE A 42 -15.61 -7.82 6.18
N ASP A 43 -16.37 -8.91 6.34
CA ASP A 43 -17.20 -9.13 7.52
C ASP A 43 -16.34 -9.05 8.78
N LYS A 44 -16.88 -8.44 9.85
CA LYS A 44 -16.16 -8.24 11.12
C LYS A 44 -15.54 -9.52 11.66
N LYS A 45 -16.22 -10.68 11.51
CA LYS A 45 -15.71 -11.98 11.97
C LYS A 45 -14.53 -12.48 11.15
N GLY A 46 -14.39 -12.03 9.90
CA GLY A 46 -13.32 -12.43 8.98
C GLY A 46 -12.12 -11.48 8.93
N ARG A 47 -12.17 -10.31 9.57
CA ARG A 47 -11.12 -9.27 9.44
C ARG A 47 -9.73 -9.70 9.91
N GLY A 48 -9.62 -10.71 10.77
CA GLY A 48 -8.36 -11.18 11.30
C GLY A 48 -7.34 -11.57 10.22
N PHE A 49 -7.79 -12.03 9.05
CA PHE A 49 -6.87 -12.40 7.96
C PHE A 49 -6.17 -11.19 7.33
N ALA A 50 -6.81 -10.01 7.35
CA ALA A 50 -6.39 -8.81 6.62
C ALA A 50 -5.95 -7.68 7.54
N GLY A 51 -5.86 -7.90 8.85
CA GLY A 51 -5.55 -6.86 9.83
C GLY A 51 -6.60 -5.77 9.98
N GLY A 52 -7.72 -5.82 9.24
CA GLY A 52 -8.73 -4.78 9.25
C GLY A 52 -9.50 -4.67 7.94
N VAL A 53 -10.05 -3.49 7.68
CA VAL A 53 -10.55 -3.10 6.36
C VAL A 53 -9.47 -2.23 5.73
N PHE A 54 -9.10 -2.54 4.49
CA PHE A 54 -8.13 -1.74 3.76
C PHE A 54 -8.65 -0.31 3.56
N ILE A 55 -7.74 0.65 3.53
CA ILE A 55 -8.08 1.99 3.04
C ILE A 55 -8.48 1.95 1.57
N ARG A 56 -9.09 3.04 1.11
CA ARG A 56 -9.54 3.21 -0.27
C ARG A 56 -8.45 3.82 -1.15
N ASP A 57 -8.54 3.60 -2.46
CA ASP A 57 -7.63 4.13 -3.47
C ASP A 57 -7.60 5.66 -3.46
N ILE A 58 -8.72 6.31 -3.14
CA ILE A 58 -8.74 7.77 -2.95
C ILE A 58 -7.82 8.22 -1.81
N GLU A 59 -7.71 7.43 -0.73
CA GLU A 59 -6.80 7.73 0.38
C GLU A 59 -5.35 7.39 -0.01
N ARG A 60 -5.12 6.29 -0.75
CA ARG A 60 -3.80 5.97 -1.33
C ARG A 60 -3.27 7.10 -2.20
N VAL A 61 -4.08 7.60 -3.14
CA VAL A 61 -3.70 8.68 -4.06
C VAL A 61 -3.40 9.98 -3.30
N ARG A 62 -4.19 10.30 -2.27
CA ARG A 62 -3.90 11.47 -1.41
C ARG A 62 -2.58 11.33 -0.66
N ALA A 63 -2.30 10.15 -0.11
CA ALA A 63 -1.04 9.89 0.59
C ALA A 63 0.17 9.93 -0.37
N ILE A 64 0.07 9.28 -1.53
CA ILE A 64 1.10 9.33 -2.58
C ILE A 64 1.38 10.76 -2.98
N LYS A 65 0.33 11.55 -3.25
CA LYS A 65 0.50 12.98 -3.57
C LYS A 65 1.27 13.71 -2.46
N ARG A 66 0.90 13.50 -1.20
CA ARG A 66 1.57 14.13 -0.06
C ARG A 66 3.06 13.75 0.01
N PHE A 67 3.41 12.48 -0.17
CA PHE A 67 4.80 12.05 -0.20
C PHE A 67 5.58 12.60 -1.41
N ILE A 68 4.94 12.73 -2.57
CA ILE A 68 5.54 13.37 -3.75
C ILE A 68 5.80 14.85 -3.47
N ASP A 69 4.84 15.56 -2.87
CA ASP A 69 4.98 16.97 -2.50
C ASP A 69 6.13 17.16 -1.47
N ASP A 70 6.39 16.17 -0.61
CA ASP A 70 7.52 16.12 0.33
C ASP A 70 8.86 15.67 -0.30
N GLY A 71 8.89 15.33 -1.59
CA GLY A 71 10.11 14.99 -2.33
C GLY A 71 10.48 13.50 -2.41
N PHE A 72 9.58 12.60 -2.00
CA PHE A 72 9.85 11.15 -1.91
C PHE A 72 9.44 10.33 -3.14
N VAL A 73 9.21 10.95 -4.30
CA VAL A 73 8.71 10.25 -5.51
C VAL A 73 9.53 9.01 -5.90
N ASN A 74 10.85 9.03 -5.70
CA ASN A 74 11.76 7.93 -6.06
C ASN A 74 11.76 6.77 -5.05
N ASN A 75 11.03 6.88 -3.95
CA ASN A 75 10.95 5.87 -2.89
C ASN A 75 9.56 5.18 -2.84
N ILE A 76 8.67 5.50 -3.79
CA ILE A 76 7.29 5.00 -3.81
C ILE A 76 7.16 3.94 -4.91
N LEU A 77 6.56 2.80 -4.57
CA LEU A 77 6.13 1.75 -5.49
C LEU A 77 4.60 1.59 -5.42
N ALA A 78 3.98 1.14 -6.51
CA ALA A 78 2.54 0.94 -6.61
C ALA A 78 2.21 -0.36 -7.35
N PHE A 79 1.41 -1.22 -6.71
CA PHE A 79 1.00 -2.54 -7.18
C PHE A 79 -0.42 -2.88 -6.68
N CYS A 80 -0.94 -4.05 -7.09
CA CYS A 80 -2.31 -4.49 -6.80
C CYS A 80 -2.39 -5.71 -5.84
N ASP A 81 -1.25 -6.34 -5.52
CA ASP A 81 -1.12 -7.57 -4.71
C ASP A 81 -2.23 -8.58 -5.00
N VAL A 82 -2.28 -9.03 -6.27
CA VAL A 82 -3.26 -10.01 -6.74
C VAL A 82 -2.96 -11.38 -6.12
N CYS A 83 -3.51 -11.61 -4.93
CA CYS A 83 -3.29 -12.81 -4.11
C CYS A 83 -4.56 -13.65 -3.84
N LEU A 84 -5.74 -13.14 -4.23
CA LEU A 84 -7.03 -13.84 -4.10
C LEU A 84 -7.68 -13.99 -5.48
N LYS A 85 -8.43 -15.09 -5.70
CA LYS A 85 -9.16 -15.30 -6.96
C LYS A 85 -10.09 -14.13 -7.29
N THR A 86 -10.76 -13.60 -6.29
CA THR A 86 -11.70 -12.48 -6.40
C THR A 86 -11.06 -11.18 -6.89
N LEU A 87 -9.72 -11.08 -6.93
CA LEU A 87 -9.01 -9.91 -7.46
C LEU A 87 -8.80 -9.98 -8.98
N LEU A 88 -9.00 -11.14 -9.62
CA LEU A 88 -8.87 -11.28 -11.07
C LEU A 88 -10.16 -10.87 -11.80
N HIS A 89 -10.03 -10.30 -13.00
CA HIS A 89 -11.16 -10.00 -13.90
C HIS A 89 -12.15 -11.15 -14.08
N ARG A 90 -11.65 -12.40 -14.17
CA ARG A 90 -12.48 -13.60 -14.30
C ARG A 90 -13.50 -13.78 -13.16
N TYR A 91 -13.21 -13.22 -12.00
CA TYR A 91 -14.04 -13.31 -10.80
C TYR A 91 -14.56 -11.93 -10.35
N GLY A 92 -14.54 -10.94 -11.24
CA GLY A 92 -15.09 -9.60 -10.99
C GLY A 92 -14.14 -8.60 -10.31
N GLY A 93 -12.86 -8.95 -10.12
CA GLY A 93 -11.84 -8.03 -9.62
C GLY A 93 -11.17 -7.22 -10.75
N TRP A 94 -10.19 -6.38 -10.39
CA TRP A 94 -9.53 -5.45 -11.30
C TRP A 94 -8.37 -6.03 -12.12
N GLY A 95 -7.92 -7.25 -11.82
CA GLY A 95 -6.80 -7.87 -12.52
C GLY A 95 -5.43 -7.27 -12.13
N TYR A 96 -4.48 -7.40 -13.05
CA TYR A 96 -3.12 -6.87 -12.92
C TYR A 96 -3.02 -5.48 -13.51
#